data_AF-A0A397D3U1-F1
#
_entry.id   AF-A0A397D3U1-F1
#
_cell.length_a   1.000
_cell.length_b   1.000
_cell.length_c   1.000
_cell.angle_alpha   90.00
_cell.angle_beta   90.00
_cell.angle_gamma   90.00
#
_symmetry.space_group_name_H-M   'P 1'
#
loop_
_entity.id
_entity.type
_entity.pdbx_description
1 polymer ?
#
loop_
_entity_poly.entity_id
_entity_poly.type
_entity_poly.pdbx_seq_one_letter_code
_entity_poly.pdbx_strand_id
1 'polypeptide(L)'
;MSFVLSSINMPSGGLPAILRAAKPFFLIAGPCVLESEAVVMQIANRLKDIRDDLGIPIVFKASFDKANRQDLASVQRTGGDSTSSGGDREFIPTIARMAAAGRYLPCPSSPTNQLTKNLLVGVDGLFIETHPEPARGLSDATTMLPLHELQPLLEELMDIALASKAKQGR
;
A
#
# COMPACT_ATOMS: atom_id res chain seq x y z
N MET A 1 36.29 -8.71 -8.25
CA MET A 1 35.22 -8.07 -7.46
C MET A 1 34.09 -9.07 -7.33
N SER A 2 33.98 -9.71 -6.17
CA SER A 2 32.98 -10.74 -5.90
C SER A 2 31.64 -10.07 -5.64
N PHE A 3 30.66 -10.30 -6.51
CA PHE A 3 29.26 -10.00 -6.19
C PHE A 3 28.84 -10.95 -5.07
N VAL A 4 28.89 -10.48 -3.84
CA VAL A 4 28.21 -11.13 -2.72
C VAL A 4 26.73 -10.88 -2.94
N LEU A 5 26.05 -11.82 -3.61
CA LEU A 5 24.65 -12.08 -3.33
C LEU A 5 24.63 -12.39 -1.83
N SER A 6 24.29 -11.41 -1.00
CA SER A 6 23.97 -11.70 0.38
C SER A 6 22.78 -12.65 0.31
N SER A 7 23.03 -13.94 0.54
CA SER A 7 21.99 -14.91 0.79
C SER A 7 21.09 -14.28 1.84
N ILE A 8 19.92 -13.80 1.42
CA ILE A 8 18.88 -13.38 2.35
C ILE A 8 18.62 -14.66 3.13
N ASN A 9 19.08 -14.71 4.37
CA ASN A 9 18.88 -15.84 5.25
C ASN A 9 17.36 -15.93 5.45
N MET A 10 16.68 -16.70 4.60
CA MET A 10 15.23 -16.83 4.69
C MET A 10 14.96 -17.49 6.04
N PRO A 11 14.19 -16.86 6.94
CA PRO A 11 13.81 -17.50 8.17
C PRO A 11 13.12 -18.83 7.84
N SER A 12 13.35 -19.84 8.67
CA SER A 12 12.92 -21.23 8.47
C SER A 12 11.40 -21.43 8.28
N GLY A 13 10.59 -20.38 8.43
CA GLY A 13 9.16 -20.37 8.16
C GLY A 13 8.73 -19.69 6.84
N GLY A 14 9.68 -19.32 5.96
CA GLY A 14 9.39 -18.73 4.65
C GLY A 14 8.66 -17.39 4.70
N LEU A 15 8.00 -17.02 3.58
CA LEU A 15 7.29 -15.74 3.45
C LEU A 15 6.25 -15.49 4.57
N PRO A 16 5.40 -16.45 4.99
CA PRO A 16 4.44 -16.22 6.07
C PRO A 16 5.09 -15.81 7.40
N ALA A 17 6.26 -16.36 7.74
CA ALA A 17 6.98 -15.97 8.94
C ALA A 17 7.56 -14.56 8.82
N ILE A 18 8.09 -14.20 7.64
CA ILE A 18 8.59 -12.84 7.36
C ILE A 18 7.46 -11.81 7.52
N LEU A 19 6.30 -12.06 6.92
CA LEU A 19 5.17 -11.13 6.97
C LEU A 19 4.60 -10.99 8.39
N ARG A 20 4.50 -12.09 9.15
CA ARG A 20 4.05 -12.06 10.56
C ARG A 20 5.02 -11.33 11.49
N ALA A 21 6.31 -11.36 11.17
CA ALA A 21 7.34 -10.67 11.96
C ALA A 21 7.55 -9.21 11.52
N ALA A 22 6.91 -8.77 10.42
CA ALA A 22 7.10 -7.45 9.85
C ALA A 22 6.75 -6.35 10.85
N LYS A 23 7.63 -5.35 10.95
CA LYS A 23 7.40 -4.15 11.75
C LYS A 23 7.91 -2.94 10.95
N PRO A 24 7.16 -1.83 10.92
CA PRO A 24 5.85 -1.64 11.54
C PRO A 24 4.70 -2.39 10.83
N PHE A 25 4.83 -2.62 9.52
CA PHE A 25 3.89 -3.34 8.66
C PHE A 25 4.65 -3.92 7.45
N PHE A 26 4.01 -4.76 6.65
CA PHE A 26 4.47 -5.14 5.30
C PHE A 26 3.65 -4.45 4.20
N LEU A 27 4.16 -4.45 2.97
CA LEU A 27 3.45 -3.91 1.81
C LEU A 27 3.21 -5.01 0.77
N ILE A 28 2.01 -5.03 0.20
CA ILE A 28 1.71 -5.71 -1.06
C ILE A 28 1.42 -4.61 -2.08
N ALA A 29 2.21 -4.52 -3.14
CA ALA A 29 2.06 -3.46 -4.13
C ALA A 29 2.45 -3.89 -5.54
N GLY A 30 1.90 -3.19 -6.52
CA GLY A 30 2.24 -3.36 -7.93
C GLY A 30 1.11 -2.88 -8.85
N PRO A 31 1.20 -3.15 -10.16
CA PRO A 31 0.19 -2.69 -11.10
C PRO A 31 -1.14 -3.42 -10.90
N CYS A 32 -2.21 -2.73 -11.31
CA CYS A 32 -3.54 -3.33 -11.33
C CYS A 32 -3.60 -4.56 -12.26
N VAL A 33 -3.02 -4.45 -13.46
CA VAL A 33 -2.95 -5.50 -14.48
C VAL A 33 -1.58 -5.48 -15.19
N LEU A 34 -1.15 -6.61 -15.75
CA LEU A 34 0.09 -6.70 -16.54
C LEU A 34 -0.11 -6.06 -17.93
N GLU A 35 0.32 -4.80 -18.09
CA GLU A 35 0.14 -4.04 -19.35
C GLU A 35 1.27 -4.27 -20.35
N SER A 36 2.51 -4.08 -19.90
CA SER A 36 3.72 -4.28 -20.70
C SER A 36 4.88 -4.63 -19.79
N GLU A 37 5.86 -5.36 -20.33
CA GLU A 37 7.08 -5.72 -19.61
C GLU A 37 7.80 -4.47 -19.07
N ALA A 38 7.87 -3.40 -19.86
CA ALA A 38 8.52 -2.16 -19.46
C ALA A 38 7.88 -1.53 -18.20
N VAL A 39 6.55 -1.40 -18.17
CA VAL A 39 5.82 -0.86 -17.01
C VAL A 39 5.99 -1.76 -15.79
N VAL A 40 5.87 -3.07 -15.97
CA VAL A 40 6.02 -4.07 -14.90
C VAL A 40 7.41 -4.00 -14.29
N MET A 41 8.44 -3.98 -15.12
CA MET A 41 9.84 -3.89 -14.68
C MET A 41 10.14 -2.55 -14.00
N GLN A 42 9.59 -1.44 -14.49
CA GLN A 42 9.73 -0.13 -13.86
C GLN A 42 9.15 -0.13 -12.44
N ILE A 43 7.92 -0.67 -12.26
CA ILE A 43 7.29 -0.77 -10.94
C ILE A 43 8.07 -1.72 -10.04
N ALA A 44 8.46 -2.90 -10.54
CA ALA A 44 9.19 -3.89 -9.76
C ALA A 44 10.55 -3.36 -9.27
N ASN A 45 11.30 -2.67 -10.13
CA ASN A 45 12.57 -2.05 -9.75
C ASN A 45 12.35 -0.98 -8.67
N ARG A 46 11.35 -0.10 -8.86
CA ARG A 46 11.04 0.93 -7.88
C ARG A 46 10.62 0.34 -6.53
N LEU A 47 9.82 -0.72 -6.52
CA LEU A 47 9.43 -1.42 -5.29
C LEU A 47 10.61 -2.10 -4.60
N LYS A 48 11.56 -2.64 -5.37
CA LYS A 48 12.81 -3.18 -4.82
C LYS A 48 13.63 -2.07 -4.16
N ASP A 49 13.80 -0.93 -4.81
CA ASP A 49 14.54 0.21 -4.24
C ASP A 49 13.90 0.68 -2.93
N ILE A 50 12.56 0.84 -2.91
CA ILE A 50 11.81 1.22 -1.70
C ILE A 50 11.99 0.20 -0.57
N ARG A 51 11.98 -1.09 -0.89
CA ARG A 51 12.24 -2.15 0.10
C ARG A 51 13.62 -2.01 0.71
N ASP A 52 14.63 -1.79 -0.14
CA ASP A 52 16.02 -1.72 0.30
C ASP A 52 16.26 -0.43 1.12
N ASP A 53 15.62 0.69 0.76
CA ASP A 53 15.66 1.97 1.47
C ASP A 53 14.95 1.92 2.84
N LEU A 54 13.72 1.38 2.88
CA LEU A 54 12.87 1.43 4.09
C LEU A 54 12.99 0.20 4.98
N GLY A 55 13.62 -0.88 4.49
CA GLY A 55 13.79 -2.13 5.24
C GLY A 55 12.50 -2.91 5.53
N ILE A 56 11.38 -2.57 4.86
CA ILE A 56 10.10 -3.27 5.03
C ILE A 56 9.94 -4.43 4.04
N PRO A 57 9.27 -5.54 4.44
CA PRO A 57 8.91 -6.58 3.48
C PRO A 57 7.92 -6.04 2.44
N ILE A 58 8.25 -6.22 1.16
CA ILE A 58 7.38 -5.88 0.03
C ILE A 58 7.12 -7.13 -0.80
N VAL A 59 5.85 -7.41 -1.06
CA VAL A 59 5.37 -8.45 -1.97
C VAL A 59 4.87 -7.79 -3.24
N PHE A 60 5.44 -8.15 -4.38
CA PHE A 60 4.98 -7.69 -5.67
C PHE A 60 3.64 -8.36 -6.02
N LYS A 61 2.62 -7.58 -6.40
CA LYS A 61 1.34 -8.07 -6.92
C LYS A 61 1.08 -7.51 -8.32
N ALA A 62 0.58 -8.37 -9.20
CA ALA A 62 -0.06 -7.96 -10.45
C ALA A 62 -1.16 -8.97 -10.80
N SER A 63 -2.24 -8.52 -11.44
CA SER A 63 -3.24 -9.43 -12.01
C SER A 63 -2.87 -9.78 -13.46
N PHE A 64 -2.90 -11.06 -13.81
CA PHE A 64 -2.68 -11.51 -15.20
C PHE A 64 -3.90 -11.25 -16.08
N ASP A 65 -5.10 -11.46 -15.54
CA ASP A 65 -6.37 -11.22 -16.22
C ASP A 65 -7.36 -10.54 -15.26
N LYS A 66 -8.27 -9.73 -15.82
CA LYS A 66 -9.45 -9.18 -15.14
C LYS A 66 -10.70 -9.70 -15.84
N ALA A 67 -11.02 -10.96 -15.56
CA ALA A 67 -12.15 -11.69 -16.13
C ALA A 67 -13.54 -11.10 -15.81
N ASN A 68 -13.64 -10.08 -14.93
CA ASN A 68 -14.88 -9.37 -14.61
C ASN A 68 -15.18 -8.15 -15.49
N ARG A 69 -14.49 -8.00 -16.64
CA ARG A 69 -14.71 -6.90 -17.57
C ARG A 69 -16.00 -7.11 -18.38
N GLN A 70 -17.12 -6.54 -17.92
CA GLN A 70 -18.19 -6.16 -18.85
C GLN A 70 -17.67 -5.03 -19.75
N ASP A 71 -18.09 -5.02 -21.02
CA ASP A 71 -17.50 -4.23 -22.11
C ASP A 71 -17.18 -2.76 -21.77
N LEU A 72 -16.07 -2.28 -22.36
CA LEU A 72 -15.44 -0.96 -22.23
C LEU A 72 -16.30 0.26 -22.62
N ALA A 73 -17.63 0.14 -22.67
CA ALA A 73 -18.56 1.24 -22.91
C ALA A 73 -19.04 1.92 -21.63
N SER A 74 -18.85 1.34 -20.44
CA SER A 74 -19.26 1.95 -19.17
C SER A 74 -18.09 2.62 -18.46
N VAL A 75 -17.74 3.84 -18.87
CA VAL A 75 -17.10 4.79 -17.96
C VAL A 75 -18.12 5.14 -16.89
N GLN A 76 -18.23 4.30 -15.87
CA GLN A 76 -19.10 4.55 -14.73
C GLN A 76 -18.33 5.43 -13.74
N ARG A 77 -18.36 6.73 -13.99
CA ARG A 77 -18.07 7.72 -12.96
C ARG A 77 -19.23 7.70 -11.97
N THR A 78 -18.90 7.34 -10.72
CA THR A 78 -19.65 7.60 -9.48
C THR A 78 -21.14 7.22 -9.45
N GLY A 79 -21.47 6.19 -8.65
CA GLY A 79 -22.85 5.87 -8.24
C GLY A 79 -23.22 4.44 -8.60
N GLY A 80 -23.73 3.70 -7.61
CA GLY A 80 -23.88 2.25 -7.60
C GLY A 80 -24.53 1.62 -8.83
N ASP A 81 -23.99 0.47 -9.26
CA ASP A 81 -24.72 -0.80 -9.23
C ASP A 81 -23.76 -2.01 -9.38
N SER A 82 -23.62 -2.74 -8.26
CA SER A 82 -23.44 -4.19 -8.10
C SER A 82 -22.21 -5.00 -8.53
N THR A 83 -21.09 -4.47 -9.07
CA THR A 83 -19.86 -5.31 -9.18
C THR A 83 -18.49 -4.65 -8.95
N SER A 84 -18.41 -3.33 -8.69
CA SER A 84 -17.15 -2.69 -8.28
C SER A 84 -17.43 -1.52 -7.35
N SER A 85 -16.80 -1.50 -6.18
CA SER A 85 -16.78 -0.30 -5.33
C SER A 85 -15.94 0.76 -6.03
N GLY A 86 -16.58 1.80 -6.56
CA GLY A 86 -15.88 2.94 -7.14
C GLY A 86 -15.08 3.67 -6.06
N GLY A 87 -13.79 3.36 -5.96
CA GLY A 87 -12.86 4.04 -5.06
C GLY A 87 -12.26 5.29 -5.70
N ASP A 88 -11.73 6.16 -4.85
CA ASP A 88 -11.03 7.39 -5.25
C ASP A 88 -9.66 7.42 -4.58
N ARG A 89 -8.60 7.57 -5.41
CA ARG A 89 -7.20 7.57 -4.98
C ARG A 89 -6.87 8.68 -3.98
N GLU A 90 -7.63 9.78 -3.95
CA GLU A 90 -7.42 10.86 -2.98
C GLU A 90 -7.57 10.37 -1.53
N PHE A 91 -8.31 9.28 -1.31
CA PHE A 91 -8.47 8.66 0.01
C PHE A 91 -7.37 7.65 0.36
N ILE A 92 -6.48 7.26 -0.58
CA ILE A 92 -5.40 6.30 -0.30
C ILE A 92 -4.52 6.78 0.88
N PRO A 93 -3.98 8.01 0.87
CA PRO A 93 -3.18 8.47 1.99
C PRO A 93 -3.97 8.50 3.30
N THR A 94 -5.24 8.89 3.24
CA THR A 94 -6.12 8.96 4.41
C THR A 94 -6.35 7.60 5.05
N ILE A 95 -6.72 6.59 4.26
CA ILE A 95 -6.95 5.23 4.76
C ILE A 95 -5.63 4.61 5.23
N ALA A 96 -4.54 4.81 4.49
CA ALA A 96 -3.23 4.27 4.84
C ALA A 96 -2.71 4.88 6.16
N ARG A 97 -2.89 6.20 6.37
CA ARG A 97 -2.61 6.85 7.66
C ARG A 97 -3.42 6.25 8.79
N MET A 98 -4.73 6.02 8.59
CA MET A 98 -5.58 5.36 9.57
C MET A 98 -5.09 3.97 9.93
N ALA A 99 -4.63 3.22 8.91
CA ALA A 99 -4.12 1.88 9.07
C ALA A 99 -2.76 1.85 9.81
N ALA A 100 -1.86 2.79 9.50
CA ALA A 100 -0.54 2.90 10.12
C ALA A 100 -0.57 3.47 11.54
N ALA A 101 -1.49 4.41 11.82
CA ALA A 101 -1.62 5.07 13.12
C ALA A 101 -1.95 4.11 14.26
N GLY A 102 -2.45 2.91 13.97
CA GLY A 102 -2.86 1.98 15.02
C GLY A 102 -3.81 2.67 16.02
N ARG A 103 -3.75 2.31 17.30
CA ARG A 103 -4.75 2.69 18.33
C ARG A 103 -4.88 4.19 18.65
N TYR A 104 -4.31 5.11 17.87
CA TYR A 104 -4.44 6.53 18.14
C TYR A 104 -4.23 7.42 16.91
N LEU A 105 -5.30 8.04 16.44
CA LEU A 105 -5.25 9.18 15.52
C LEU A 105 -5.81 10.40 16.26
N PRO A 106 -5.01 11.42 16.58
CA PRO A 106 -5.56 12.68 17.03
C PRO A 106 -6.28 13.33 15.85
N CYS A 107 -7.59 13.56 16.01
CA CYS A 107 -8.37 14.32 15.01
C CYS A 107 -7.91 15.78 15.02
N PRO A 108 -7.41 16.34 13.91
CA PRO A 108 -6.81 17.68 13.89
C PRO A 108 -7.83 18.82 14.10
N SER A 109 -9.14 18.55 14.06
CA SER A 109 -10.20 19.57 14.12
C SER A 109 -11.01 19.62 15.42
N SER A 110 -10.65 18.88 16.48
CA SER A 110 -11.44 18.86 17.72
C SER A 110 -10.58 19.04 18.99
N PRO A 111 -10.61 20.24 19.62
CA PRO A 111 -9.83 20.51 20.83
C PRO A 111 -10.44 19.98 22.15
N THR A 112 -11.61 19.34 22.13
CA THR A 112 -12.35 19.11 23.39
C THR A 112 -13.18 17.81 23.44
N ASN A 113 -12.92 17.04 24.49
CA ASN A 113 -13.76 16.04 25.15
C ASN A 113 -14.10 14.70 24.46
N GLN A 114 -13.32 13.68 24.87
CA GLN A 114 -13.81 12.43 25.50
C GLN A 114 -14.69 11.44 24.72
N LEU A 115 -14.93 11.63 23.42
CA LEU A 115 -15.64 10.66 22.57
C LEU A 115 -14.90 10.19 21.30
N THR A 116 -13.61 10.51 21.15
CA THR A 116 -12.74 10.04 20.05
C THR A 116 -11.60 9.15 20.53
N LYS A 117 -11.81 8.37 21.58
CA LYS A 117 -10.93 7.24 21.88
C LYS A 117 -11.42 6.05 21.06
N ASN A 118 -10.55 5.60 20.14
CA ASN A 118 -10.56 4.27 19.50
C ASN A 118 -11.27 4.18 18.14
N LEU A 119 -10.77 4.85 17.11
CA LEU A 119 -10.78 4.21 15.78
C LEU A 119 -9.56 3.27 15.73
N LEU A 120 -9.78 1.99 15.97
CA LEU A 120 -8.77 0.93 16.01
C LEU A 120 -8.66 0.30 14.62
N VAL A 121 -7.70 0.73 13.79
CA VAL A 121 -7.51 0.14 12.45
C VAL A 121 -6.06 -0.29 12.21
N GLY A 122 -5.30 -0.58 13.27
CA GLY A 122 -3.94 -1.08 13.12
C GLY A 122 -3.90 -2.34 12.25
N VAL A 123 -3.17 -2.28 11.13
CA VAL A 123 -2.98 -3.40 10.20
C VAL A 123 -1.54 -3.89 10.24
N ASP A 124 -1.36 -5.19 10.05
CA ASP A 124 -0.03 -5.79 9.90
C ASP A 124 0.54 -5.57 8.49
N GLY A 125 -0.31 -5.23 7.51
CA GLY A 125 0.11 -4.94 6.15
C GLY A 125 -0.86 -4.09 5.35
N LEU A 126 -0.31 -3.43 4.34
CA LEU A 126 -1.03 -2.57 3.39
C LEU A 126 -1.08 -3.22 2.01
N PHE A 127 -2.17 -2.99 1.28
CA PHE A 127 -2.29 -3.32 -0.14
C PHE A 127 -2.51 -2.04 -0.93
N ILE A 128 -1.62 -1.73 -1.87
CA ILE A 128 -1.69 -0.51 -2.69
C ILE A 128 -1.37 -0.83 -4.15
N GLU A 129 -2.32 -0.58 -5.05
CA GLU A 129 -2.04 -0.62 -6.48
C GLU A 129 -1.37 0.68 -6.93
N THR A 130 -0.38 0.57 -7.81
CA THR A 130 0.40 1.73 -8.26
C THR A 130 0.73 1.68 -9.74
N HIS A 131 0.89 2.85 -10.35
CA HIS A 131 1.26 2.99 -11.76
C HIS A 131 2.12 4.24 -11.97
N PRO A 132 3.10 4.25 -12.89
CA PRO A 132 3.87 5.45 -13.25
C PRO A 132 2.97 6.60 -13.73
N GLU A 133 1.95 6.26 -14.52
CA GLU A 133 0.98 7.19 -15.09
C GLU A 133 -0.45 6.64 -14.89
N PRO A 134 -1.08 6.79 -13.71
CA PRO A 134 -2.36 6.12 -13.43
C PRO A 134 -3.47 6.41 -14.44
N ALA A 135 -3.46 7.59 -15.07
CA ALA A 135 -4.40 7.97 -16.12
C ALA A 135 -4.32 7.09 -17.39
N ARG A 136 -3.19 6.41 -17.62
CA ARG A 136 -2.97 5.52 -18.77
C ARG A 136 -3.24 4.05 -18.45
N GLY A 137 -3.53 3.74 -17.19
CA GLY A 137 -3.70 2.36 -16.77
C GLY A 137 -4.90 1.69 -17.42
N LEU A 138 -4.78 0.41 -17.77
CA LEU A 138 -5.82 -0.36 -18.47
C LEU A 138 -7.02 -0.72 -17.57
N SER A 139 -6.91 -0.49 -16.26
CA SER A 139 -7.95 -0.72 -15.27
C SER A 139 -7.71 0.11 -14.01
N ASP A 140 -8.76 0.41 -13.26
CA ASP A 140 -8.69 1.04 -11.92
C ASP A 140 -7.85 2.31 -11.87
N ALA A 141 -7.83 3.06 -12.98
CA ALA A 141 -7.08 4.31 -13.11
C ALA A 141 -7.37 5.23 -11.92
N THR A 142 -8.63 5.33 -11.47
CA THR A 142 -9.05 6.23 -10.38
C THR A 142 -8.56 5.80 -9.00
N THR A 143 -8.12 4.56 -8.79
CA THR A 143 -7.72 4.02 -7.47
C THR A 143 -6.25 3.64 -7.37
N MET A 144 -5.45 3.81 -8.43
CA MET A 144 -4.01 3.58 -8.37
C MET A 144 -3.26 4.81 -7.84
N LEU A 145 -2.32 4.59 -6.91
CA LEU A 145 -1.40 5.62 -6.45
C LEU A 145 -0.30 5.87 -7.49
N PRO A 146 0.04 7.12 -7.82
CA PRO A 146 1.20 7.41 -8.67
C PRO A 146 2.48 6.82 -8.08
N LEU A 147 3.28 6.13 -8.91
CA LEU A 147 4.47 5.40 -8.43
C LEU A 147 5.49 6.28 -7.69
N HIS A 148 5.58 7.54 -8.07
CA HIS A 148 6.49 8.49 -7.44
C HIS A 148 6.03 8.94 -6.03
N GLU A 149 4.74 8.83 -5.73
CA GLU A 149 4.15 9.20 -4.43
C GLU A 149 4.21 8.05 -3.40
N LEU A 150 4.48 6.82 -3.86
CA LEU A 150 4.46 5.63 -3.00
C LEU A 150 5.52 5.71 -1.88
N GLN A 151 6.77 6.07 -2.20
CA GLN A 151 7.83 6.15 -1.19
C GLN A 151 7.56 7.26 -0.15
N PRO A 152 7.26 8.52 -0.55
CA PRO A 152 6.91 9.57 0.40
C PRO A 152 5.75 9.17 1.34
N LEU A 153 4.73 8.49 0.81
CA LEU A 153 3.64 8.00 1.64
C LEU A 153 4.14 6.96 2.66
N LEU A 154 4.93 5.96 2.25
CA LEU A 154 5.41 4.93 3.15
C LEU A 154 6.33 5.47 4.25
N GLU A 155 7.14 6.49 3.96
CA GLU A 155 7.95 7.22 4.94
C GLU A 155 7.05 7.90 5.99
N GLU A 156 6.01 8.62 5.56
CA GLU A 156 5.01 9.22 6.46
C GLU A 156 4.34 8.17 7.35
N LEU A 157 3.95 7.03 6.77
CA LEU A 157 3.30 5.93 7.50
C LEU A 157 4.24 5.26 8.51
N MET A 158 5.53 5.16 8.19
CA MET A 158 6.56 4.67 9.10
C MET A 158 6.64 5.56 10.34
N ASP A 159 6.72 6.88 10.15
CA ASP A 159 6.79 7.86 11.24
C ASP A 159 5.56 7.78 12.15
N ILE A 160 4.37 7.71 11.53
CA ILE A 160 3.09 7.55 12.22
C ILE A 160 3.08 6.25 13.06
N ALA A 161 3.48 5.12 12.47
CA ALA A 161 3.44 3.83 13.14
C ALA A 161 4.45 3.74 14.29
N LEU A 162 5.64 4.33 14.14
CA LEU A 162 6.65 4.42 15.19
C LEU A 162 6.18 5.31 16.35
N ALA A 163 5.62 6.49 16.04
CA ALA A 163 5.09 7.42 17.04
C ALA A 163 3.92 6.81 17.84
N SER A 164 3.08 5.98 17.20
CA SER A 164 1.98 5.29 17.86
C SER A 164 2.46 4.24 18.87
N LYS A 165 3.53 3.49 18.56
CA LYS A 165 4.09 2.46 19.45
C LYS A 165 4.77 3.06 20.70
N ALA A 166 5.43 4.22 20.57
CA ALA A 166 6.08 4.89 21.69
C ALA A 166 5.10 5.32 22.81
N LYS A 167 3.82 5.54 22.48
CA LYS A 167 2.76 5.90 23.44
C LYS A 167 2.09 4.70 24.12
N GLN A 168 2.32 3.47 23.64
CA GLN A 168 1.71 2.24 24.18
C GLN A 168 2.54 1.61 25.32
N GLY A 169 3.80 2.00 25.48
CA GLY A 169 4.72 1.52 26.53
C GLY A 169 4.84 2.44 27.75
N ARG A 170 3.92 3.40 27.93
CA ARG A 170 3.81 4.28 29.10
C ARG A 170 2.54 4.01 29.87
#